data_AF-A0A848D5M0-F1
#
_entry.id   AF-A0A848D5M0-F1
#
_cell.length_a   1.000
_cell.length_b   1.000
_cell.length_c   1.000
_cell.angle_alpha   90.00
_cell.angle_beta   90.00
_cell.angle_gamma   90.00
#
_symmetry.space_group_name_H-M   'P 1'
#
loop_
_entity.id
_entity.type
_entity.pdbx_description
1 polymer ?
#
loop_
_entity_poly.entity_id
_entity_poly.type
_entity_poly.pdbx_seq_one_letter_code
_entity_poly.pdbx_strand_id
1 'polypeptide(L)'
;MAVKKRFLFSLLIFILISGGILGYVYYLLFYSMSNLPEGKFVKQVDSPDKSYAVRMYIVEGNATVATTVRGELLKNKKGTKKNIYWDYRITDTNVKWVDPDTVSINGHKLDVEKDIYDFRRER
;
A
#
# COMPACT_ATOMS: atom_id res chain seq x y z
N MET A 1 -41.05 19.42 -23.80
CA MET A 1 -40.92 18.32 -22.81
C MET A 1 -39.67 17.44 -23.04
N ALA A 2 -39.35 17.05 -24.28
CA ALA A 2 -38.19 16.21 -24.60
C ALA A 2 -36.81 16.83 -24.26
N VAL A 3 -36.63 18.14 -24.48
CA VAL A 3 -35.36 18.84 -24.17
C VAL A 3 -35.03 18.81 -22.67
N LYS A 4 -36.03 19.02 -21.80
CA LYS A 4 -35.88 18.92 -20.34
C LYS A 4 -35.49 17.49 -19.90
N LYS A 5 -36.07 16.46 -20.52
CA LYS A 5 -35.73 15.05 -20.26
C LYS A 5 -34.29 14.72 -20.69
N ARG A 6 -33.84 15.20 -21.86
CA ARG A 6 -32.45 15.03 -22.33
C ARG A 6 -31.43 15.77 -21.45
N PHE A 7 -31.79 16.96 -20.97
CA PHE A 7 -30.96 17.71 -20.02
C PHE A 7 -30.83 16.98 -18.66
N LEU A 8 -31.94 16.52 -18.09
CA LEU A 8 -31.94 15.74 -16.84
C LEU A 8 -31.11 14.44 -16.97
N PHE A 9 -31.20 13.76 -18.11
CA PHE A 9 -30.41 12.57 -18.38
C PHE A 9 -28.90 12.88 -18.48
N SER A 10 -28.53 13.97 -19.15
CA SER A 10 -27.14 14.44 -19.21
C SER A 10 -26.59 14.80 -17.83
N LEU A 11 -27.39 15.50 -17.02
CA LEU A 11 -27.04 15.86 -15.64
C LEU A 11 -26.83 14.63 -14.75
N LEU A 12 -27.68 13.61 -14.88
CA LEU A 12 -27.54 12.33 -14.16
C LEU A 12 -26.21 11.64 -14.51
N ILE A 13 -25.87 11.56 -15.80
CA ILE A 13 -24.60 10.96 -16.26
C ILE A 13 -23.42 11.73 -15.67
N PHE A 14 -23.46 13.06 -15.69
CA PHE A 14 -22.41 13.89 -15.12
C PHE A 14 -22.22 13.65 -13.61
N ILE A 15 -23.32 13.52 -12.86
CA ILE A 15 -23.26 13.21 -11.41
C ILE A 15 -22.66 11.83 -11.17
N LEU A 16 -23.03 10.82 -11.97
CA LEU A 16 -22.46 9.47 -11.84
C LEU A 16 -20.96 9.44 -12.16
N ILE A 17 -20.53 10.13 -13.21
CA ILE A 17 -19.12 10.21 -13.60
C ILE A 17 -18.32 10.96 -12.53
N SER A 18 -18.80 12.13 -12.08
CA SER A 18 -18.12 12.90 -11.03
C SER A 18 -18.04 12.14 -9.71
N GLY A 19 -19.12 11.45 -9.31
CA GLY A 19 -19.12 10.56 -8.14
C GLY A 19 -18.10 9.43 -8.28
N GLY A 20 -18.01 8.79 -9.45
CA GLY A 20 -17.01 7.75 -9.72
C GLY A 20 -15.57 8.27 -9.63
N ILE A 21 -15.30 9.46 -10.18
CA ILE A 21 -13.98 10.11 -10.11
C ILE A 21 -13.62 10.42 -8.66
N LEU A 22 -14.54 11.04 -7.90
CA LEU A 22 -14.31 11.37 -6.49
C LEU A 22 -14.04 10.11 -5.65
N GLY A 23 -14.81 9.04 -5.88
CA GLY A 23 -14.60 7.76 -5.21
C GLY A 23 -13.23 7.15 -5.53
N TYR A 24 -12.81 7.20 -6.80
CA TYR A 24 -11.50 6.70 -7.22
C TYR A 24 -10.34 7.52 -6.63
N VAL A 25 -10.44 8.86 -6.63
CA VAL A 25 -9.45 9.74 -6.00
C VAL A 25 -9.35 9.46 -4.50
N TYR A 26 -10.49 9.30 -3.82
CA TYR A 26 -10.52 8.93 -2.40
C TYR A 26 -9.81 7.58 -2.17
N TYR A 27 -10.08 6.56 -2.99
CA TYR A 27 -9.37 5.28 -2.91
C TYR A 27 -7.85 5.44 -3.09
N LEU A 28 -7.42 6.23 -4.07
CA LEU A 28 -6.00 6.46 -4.35
C LEU A 28 -5.26 7.14 -3.21
N LEU A 29 -5.92 8.07 -2.51
CA LEU A 29 -5.33 8.83 -1.40
C LEU A 29 -5.28 8.04 -0.09
N PHE A 30 -6.32 7.23 0.19
CA PHE A 30 -6.49 6.64 1.52
C PHE A 30 -6.25 5.14 1.60
N TYR A 31 -6.35 4.39 0.49
CA TYR A 31 -6.31 2.91 0.49
C TYR A 31 -5.30 2.28 -0.46
N SER A 32 -4.76 3.04 -1.42
CA SER A 32 -3.73 2.55 -2.32
C SER A 32 -2.45 2.18 -1.57
N MET A 33 -1.91 1.00 -1.86
CA MET A 33 -0.57 0.59 -1.41
C MET A 33 0.54 1.17 -2.28
N SER A 34 0.23 1.62 -3.50
CA SER A 34 1.22 2.21 -4.40
C SER A 34 1.57 3.65 -4.04
N ASN A 35 0.68 4.34 -3.32
CA ASN A 35 0.81 5.78 -2.99
C ASN A 35 1.14 6.02 -1.51
N LEU A 36 1.84 5.07 -0.87
CA LEU A 36 2.27 5.26 0.52
C LEU A 36 3.40 6.28 0.60
N PRO A 37 3.52 7.06 1.71
CA PRO A 37 4.65 7.92 1.96
C PRO A 37 5.98 7.17 1.85
N GLU A 38 7.05 7.84 1.41
CA GLU A 38 8.37 7.20 1.25
C GLU A 38 8.96 6.73 2.59
N GLY A 39 8.94 7.61 3.59
CA GLY A 39 9.60 7.37 4.88
C GLY A 39 11.12 7.36 4.80
N LYS A 40 11.76 7.25 5.95
CA LYS A 40 13.22 7.16 6.10
C LYS A 40 13.65 5.71 6.00
N PHE A 41 14.61 5.42 5.12
CA PHE A 41 15.19 4.08 4.99
C PHE A 41 15.84 3.64 6.29
N VAL A 42 15.59 2.38 6.68
CA VAL A 42 16.17 1.78 7.89
C VAL A 42 17.15 0.67 7.52
N LYS A 43 16.69 -0.31 6.74
CA LYS A 43 17.50 -1.48 6.35
C LYS A 43 16.92 -2.21 5.15
N GLN A 44 17.75 -3.09 4.58
CA GLN A 44 17.38 -4.07 3.57
C GLN A 44 17.71 -5.48 4.07
N VAL A 45 16.86 -6.45 3.77
CA VAL A 45 17.10 -7.87 4.06
C VAL A 45 16.80 -8.70 2.81
N ASP A 46 17.81 -9.41 2.31
CA ASP A 46 17.70 -10.23 1.11
C ASP A 46 17.11 -11.62 1.44
N SER A 47 16.35 -12.19 0.49
CA SER A 47 15.85 -13.57 0.60
C SER A 47 17.00 -14.58 0.57
N PRO A 48 16.80 -15.80 1.12
CA PRO A 48 17.82 -16.85 1.12
C PRO A 48 18.43 -17.16 -0.26
N ASP A 49 17.60 -17.12 -1.30
CA ASP A 49 17.99 -17.36 -2.70
C ASP A 49 18.35 -16.07 -3.47
N LYS A 50 18.28 -14.91 -2.81
CA LYS A 50 18.51 -13.57 -3.37
C LYS A 50 17.60 -13.21 -4.55
N SER A 51 16.46 -13.87 -4.73
CA SER A 51 15.48 -13.48 -5.75
C SER A 51 14.70 -12.22 -5.34
N TYR A 52 14.61 -11.97 -4.03
CA TYR A 52 13.94 -10.82 -3.44
C TYR A 52 14.81 -10.09 -2.42
N ALA A 53 14.43 -8.85 -2.14
CA ALA A 53 14.87 -8.11 -0.98
C ALA A 53 13.71 -7.29 -0.40
N VAL A 54 13.63 -7.18 0.92
CA VAL A 54 12.67 -6.29 1.59
C VAL A 54 13.42 -5.10 2.18
N ARG A 55 13.02 -3.89 1.81
CA ARG A 55 13.48 -2.64 2.42
C ARG A 55 12.44 -2.13 3.41
N MET A 56 12.92 -1.80 4.60
CA MET A 56 12.09 -1.24 5.66
C MET A 56 12.32 0.25 5.77
N TYR A 57 11.21 0.97 5.93
CA TYR A 57 11.18 2.42 6.11
C TYR A 57 10.33 2.77 7.32
N ILE A 58 10.73 3.82 8.03
CA ILE A 58 9.92 4.45 9.08
C ILE A 58 9.34 5.74 8.51
N VAL A 59 8.00 5.83 8.54
CA VAL A 59 7.28 7.06 8.25
C VAL A 59 6.98 7.73 9.58
N GLU A 60 7.74 8.77 9.90
CA GLU A 60 7.58 9.51 11.14
C GLU A 60 6.20 10.15 11.22
N GLY A 61 5.56 9.96 12.38
CA GLY A 61 4.33 10.65 12.72
C GLY A 61 4.55 12.12 13.04
N ASN A 62 3.47 12.79 13.40
CA ASN A 62 3.47 14.16 13.93
C ASN A 62 2.55 14.22 15.16
N ALA A 63 2.12 15.41 15.58
CA ALA A 63 1.26 15.57 16.75
C ALA A 63 -0.06 14.80 16.67
N THR A 64 -0.59 14.53 15.47
CA THR A 64 -1.92 13.93 15.25
C THR A 64 -1.87 12.54 14.61
N VAL A 65 -0.71 12.13 14.07
CA VAL A 65 -0.52 10.85 13.38
C VAL A 65 0.65 10.12 14.01
N ALA A 66 0.49 8.84 14.33
CA ALA A 66 1.57 8.03 14.87
C ALA A 66 2.56 7.56 13.80
N THR A 67 3.75 7.17 14.24
CA THR A 67 4.75 6.54 13.39
C THR A 67 4.21 5.25 12.76
N THR A 68 4.60 5.03 11.50
CA THR A 68 4.16 3.90 10.68
C THR A 68 5.39 3.21 10.07
N VAL A 69 5.33 1.90 9.88
CA VAL A 69 6.39 1.12 9.24
C VAL A 69 5.93 0.67 7.86
N ARG A 70 6.78 0.89 6.86
CA ARG A 70 6.57 0.48 5.47
C ARG A 70 7.60 -0.56 5.05
N GLY A 71 7.14 -1.64 4.41
CA GLY A 71 7.98 -2.63 3.75
C GLY A 71 7.81 -2.58 2.23
N GLU A 72 8.89 -2.30 1.51
CA GLU A 72 8.99 -2.33 0.05
C GLU A 72 9.72 -3.61 -0.39
N LEU A 73 9.09 -4.41 -1.23
CA LEU A 73 9.69 -5.57 -1.86
C LEU A 73 10.39 -5.16 -3.17
N LEU A 74 11.62 -5.61 -3.36
CA LEU A 74 12.35 -5.57 -4.62
C LEU A 74 12.44 -6.97 -5.21
N LYS A 75 12.03 -7.13 -6.47
CA LYS A 75 12.22 -8.37 -7.23
C LYS A 75 13.47 -8.24 -8.10
N ASN A 76 14.58 -8.84 -7.68
CA ASN A 76 15.90 -8.63 -8.27
C ASN A 76 15.94 -9.01 -9.76
N LYS A 77 15.24 -10.08 -10.16
CA LYS A 77 15.20 -10.55 -11.55
C LYS A 77 14.38 -9.67 -12.51
N LYS A 78 13.43 -8.87 -11.99
CA LYS A 78 12.50 -8.08 -12.82
C LYS A 78 12.66 -6.57 -12.65
N GLY A 79 13.47 -6.12 -11.69
CA GLY A 79 13.63 -4.70 -11.37
C GLY A 79 12.34 -4.03 -10.83
N THR A 80 11.31 -4.82 -10.51
CA THR A 80 10.01 -4.31 -10.04
C THR A 80 10.02 -4.11 -8.53
N LYS A 81 9.39 -3.03 -8.08
CA LYS A 81 9.19 -2.71 -6.66
C LYS A 81 7.71 -2.64 -6.33
N LYS A 82 7.31 -3.13 -5.16
CA LYS A 82 5.95 -2.96 -4.64
C LYS A 82 5.95 -2.86 -3.12
N ASN A 83 5.04 -2.07 -2.55
CA ASN A 83 4.82 -2.09 -1.10
C ASN A 83 4.04 -3.34 -0.72
N ILE A 84 4.54 -4.06 0.27
CA ILE A 84 3.93 -5.31 0.77
C ILE A 84 3.54 -5.24 2.24
N TYR A 85 3.99 -4.21 2.97
CA TYR A 85 3.72 -4.08 4.41
C TYR A 85 3.50 -2.62 4.78
N TRP A 86 2.41 -2.36 5.50
CA TRP A 86 2.05 -1.05 6.02
C TRP A 86 1.35 -1.20 7.38
N ASP A 87 2.01 -0.74 8.44
CA ASP A 87 1.54 -0.96 9.82
C ASP A 87 1.70 0.27 10.72
N TYR A 88 0.66 0.58 11.49
CA TYR A 88 0.46 1.84 12.20
C TYR A 88 0.71 1.73 13.70
N ARG A 89 1.25 2.80 14.31
CA ARG A 89 1.63 2.85 15.73
C ARG A 89 2.70 1.82 16.11
N ILE A 90 3.62 1.55 15.19
CA ILE A 90 4.77 0.68 15.42
C ILE A 90 6.05 1.32 14.90
N THR A 91 7.17 0.98 15.52
CA THR A 91 8.52 1.43 15.13
C THR A 91 9.46 0.26 14.86
N ASP A 92 9.09 -0.94 15.29
CA ASP A 92 9.87 -2.14 15.04
C ASP A 92 9.92 -2.44 13.54
N THR A 93 11.09 -2.87 13.08
CA THR A 93 11.31 -3.24 11.68
C THR A 93 11.82 -4.67 11.60
N ASN A 94 11.33 -5.56 12.44
CA ASN A 94 11.83 -6.93 12.52
C ASN A 94 11.45 -7.68 11.26
N VAL A 95 12.45 -8.09 10.46
CA VAL A 95 12.27 -8.82 9.20
C VAL A 95 13.05 -10.12 9.28
N LYS A 96 12.39 -11.23 9.00
CA LYS A 96 13.02 -12.56 8.91
C LYS A 96 12.41 -13.31 7.74
N TRP A 97 13.25 -13.83 6.85
CA TRP A 97 12.79 -14.75 5.82
C TRP A 97 12.53 -16.12 6.42
N VAL A 98 11.35 -16.68 6.16
CA VAL A 98 10.96 -18.03 6.58
C VAL A 98 11.43 -19.04 5.54
N ASP A 99 11.30 -18.68 4.27
CA ASP A 99 11.75 -19.41 3.09
C ASP A 99 12.02 -18.39 1.95
N PRO A 100 12.39 -18.79 0.71
CA PRO A 100 12.69 -17.87 -0.38
C PRO A 100 11.56 -16.89 -0.76
N ASP A 101 10.30 -17.28 -0.58
CA ASP A 101 9.13 -16.53 -1.05
C ASP A 101 8.28 -15.99 0.12
N THR A 102 8.56 -16.42 1.35
CA THR A 102 7.79 -16.03 2.54
C THR A 102 8.64 -15.23 3.51
N VAL A 103 8.16 -14.04 3.86
CA VAL A 103 8.81 -13.15 4.84
C VAL A 103 7.91 -12.94 6.05
N SER A 104 8.53 -12.89 7.24
CA SER A 104 7.89 -12.41 8.46
C SER A 104 8.35 -10.99 8.78
N ILE A 105 7.41 -10.05 8.82
CA ILE A 105 7.63 -8.65 9.19
C ILE A 105 6.83 -8.35 10.45
N ASN A 106 7.51 -8.05 11.56
CA ASN A 106 6.92 -7.84 12.90
C ASN A 106 5.91 -8.92 13.32
N GLY A 107 6.17 -10.18 12.95
CA GLY A 107 5.27 -11.30 13.25
C GLY A 107 4.22 -11.61 12.18
N HIS A 108 3.96 -10.70 11.23
CA HIS A 108 3.09 -10.95 10.08
C HIS A 108 3.83 -11.75 9.03
N LYS A 109 3.36 -12.95 8.71
CA LYS A 109 3.90 -13.79 7.62
C LYS A 109 3.20 -13.46 6.31
N LEU A 110 3.98 -13.24 5.25
CA LEU A 110 3.50 -12.83 3.94
C LEU A 110 4.21 -13.64 2.85
N ASP A 111 3.45 -14.29 1.97
CA ASP A 111 3.94 -14.73 0.65
C ASP A 111 4.17 -13.48 -0.20
N VAL A 112 5.42 -13.20 -0.55
CA VAL A 112 5.79 -11.93 -1.20
C VAL A 112 5.25 -11.78 -2.62
N GLU A 113 4.77 -12.87 -3.25
CA GLU A 113 4.12 -12.79 -4.55
C GLU A 113 2.63 -12.45 -4.42
N LYS A 114 1.95 -13.02 -3.43
CA LYS A 114 0.47 -12.97 -3.32
C LYS A 114 -0.04 -11.99 -2.29
N ASP A 115 0.66 -11.85 -1.18
CA ASP A 115 0.14 -11.19 0.01
C ASP A 115 0.61 -9.75 0.12
N ILE A 116 -0.21 -8.96 0.82
CA ILE A 116 0.14 -7.65 1.35
C ILE A 116 -0.44 -7.55 2.76
N TYR A 117 0.28 -6.88 3.65
CA TYR A 117 -0.25 -6.46 4.93
C TYR A 117 -0.52 -4.96 4.91
N ASP A 118 -1.75 -4.58 5.25
CA ASP A 118 -2.19 -3.20 5.33
C ASP A 118 -3.14 -3.06 6.51
N PHE A 119 -2.67 -2.45 7.60
CA PHE A 119 -3.45 -2.27 8.82
C PHE A 119 -4.82 -1.61 8.60
N ARG A 120 -4.99 -0.85 7.50
CA ARG A 120 -6.26 -0.21 7.14
C ARG A 120 -7.35 -1.21 6.77
N ARG A 121 -6.97 -2.46 6.48
CA ARG A 121 -7.83 -3.55 6.00
C ARG A 121 -8.08 -4.61 7.07
N GLU A 122 -7.28 -4.62 8.12
CA GLU A 122 -7.44 -5.47 9.28
C GLU A 122 -8.45 -4.80 10.23
N ARG A 123 -9.68 -5.32 10.29
CA ARG A 123 -10.74 -4.87 11.21
C ARG A 123 -11.25 -6.02 12.03
#